data_AF-A0A7K4N582-F1
#
_entry.id   AF-A0A7K4N582-F1
#
_cell.length_a   1.000
_cell.length_b   1.000
_cell.length_c   1.000
_cell.angle_alpha   90.00
_cell.angle_beta   90.00
_cell.angle_gamma   90.00
#
_symmetry.space_group_name_H-M   'P 1'
#
loop_
_entity.id
_entity.type
_entity.pdbx_description
1 polymer ?
#
loop_
_entity_poly.entity_id
_entity_poly.type
_entity_poly.pdbx_seq_one_letter_code
_entity_poly.pdbx_strand_id
1 'polypeptide(L)'
;FFGKKVNVVICDLSPQVTGNWSVDHSTQISSNYAAAKIMDQVLKKNGNALFKVFDGEYSNEFYQYVKKKFFKVKLKKPKVSRKQSSELYCICLGYMS
;
A
#
# COMPACT_ATOMS: atom_id res chain seq x y z
N PHE A 1 -14.82 3.29 -14.35
CA PHE A 1 -14.57 2.25 -13.32
C PHE A 1 -15.89 1.62 -12.89
N PHE A 2 -15.85 0.52 -12.13
CA PHE A 2 -16.97 -0.32 -11.68
C PHE A 2 -18.32 0.41 -11.51
N GLY A 3 -19.45 -0.25 -11.82
CA GLY A 3 -20.80 0.33 -11.70
C GLY A 3 -21.23 0.74 -10.28
N LYS A 4 -20.39 0.48 -9.28
CA LYS A 4 -20.47 1.00 -7.91
C LYS A 4 -19.07 1.14 -7.31
N LYS A 5 -18.91 2.04 -6.34
CA LYS A 5 -17.69 2.12 -5.53
C LYS A 5 -17.48 0.82 -4.75
N VAL A 6 -16.21 0.45 -4.54
CA VAL A 6 -15.83 -0.81 -3.88
C VAL A 6 -15.66 -0.63 -2.38
N ASN A 7 -15.83 -1.72 -1.62
CA ASN A 7 -15.63 -1.73 -0.18
C ASN A 7 -14.15 -1.80 0.23
N VAL A 8 -13.34 -2.50 -0.56
CA VAL A 8 -11.95 -2.79 -0.26
C VAL A 8 -11.09 -2.68 -1.51
N VAL A 9 -9.91 -2.09 -1.39
CA VAL A 9 -8.84 -2.15 -2.39
C VAL A 9 -7.66 -2.92 -1.80
N ILE A 10 -7.09 -3.84 -2.57
CA ILE A 10 -5.89 -4.58 -2.18
C ILE A 10 -4.84 -4.36 -3.28
N CYS A 11 -3.67 -3.88 -2.88
CA CYS A 11 -2.50 -3.74 -3.74
C CYS A 11 -1.43 -4.73 -3.26
N ASP A 12 -1.26 -5.81 -4.01
CA ASP A 12 -0.20 -6.80 -3.79
C ASP A 12 0.86 -6.73 -4.91
N LEU A 13 1.08 -5.54 -5.46
CA LEU A 13 2.05 -5.33 -6.53
C LEU A 13 3.49 -5.49 -6.01
N SER A 14 4.30 -6.22 -6.77
CA SER A 14 5.74 -6.31 -6.59
C SER A 14 6.41 -6.10 -7.95
N PRO A 15 7.52 -5.37 -8.00
CA PRO A 15 8.31 -5.28 -9.21
C PRO A 15 8.96 -6.64 -9.51
N GLN A 16 9.44 -6.80 -10.74
CA GLN A 16 10.43 -7.82 -11.03
C GLN A 16 11.70 -7.47 -10.24
N VAL A 17 12.06 -8.32 -9.29
CA VAL A 17 13.22 -8.10 -8.41
C VAL A 17 14.49 -8.25 -9.24
N THR A 18 15.25 -7.17 -9.34
CA THR A 18 16.50 -7.10 -10.11
C THR A 18 17.72 -7.47 -9.28
N GLY A 19 17.59 -7.44 -7.95
CA GLY A 19 18.70 -7.62 -7.01
C GLY A 19 19.35 -6.29 -6.60
N ASN A 20 19.01 -5.18 -7.25
CA ASN A 20 19.33 -3.84 -6.78
C ASN A 20 18.21 -3.34 -5.87
N TRP A 21 18.43 -3.44 -4.56
CA TRP A 21 17.42 -3.11 -3.55
C TRP A 21 16.84 -1.70 -3.68
N SER A 22 17.66 -0.68 -3.95
CA SER A 22 17.19 0.71 -4.09
C SER A 22 16.26 0.89 -5.30
N VAL A 23 16.58 0.25 -6.42
CA VAL A 23 15.75 0.28 -7.64
C VAL A 23 14.46 -0.51 -7.42
N ASP A 24 14.55 -1.70 -6.83
CA ASP A 24 13.41 -2.55 -6.54
C ASP A 24 12.44 -1.85 -5.55
N HIS A 25 12.97 -1.24 -4.50
CA HIS A 25 12.20 -0.50 -3.50
C HIS A 25 11.50 0.73 -4.10
N SER A 26 12.22 1.59 -4.81
CA SER A 26 11.64 2.80 -5.43
C SER A 26 10.57 2.48 -6.48
N THR A 27 10.75 1.42 -7.25
CA THR A 27 9.76 0.94 -8.23
C THR A 27 8.50 0.42 -7.54
N GLN A 28 8.65 -0.32 -6.45
CA GLN A 28 7.53 -0.83 -5.66
C GLN A 28 6.70 0.30 -5.04
N ILE A 29 7.38 1.29 -4.46
CA ILE A 29 6.73 2.46 -3.86
C ILE A 29 6.00 3.29 -4.92
N SER A 30 6.61 3.49 -6.09
CA SER A 30 5.97 4.19 -7.22
C SER A 30 4.68 3.48 -7.67
N SER A 31 4.69 2.15 -7.71
CA SER A 31 3.50 1.35 -8.03
C SER A 31 2.40 1.52 -6.98
N ASN A 32 2.77 1.60 -5.69
CA ASN A 32 1.84 1.86 -4.61
C ASN A 32 1.18 3.25 -4.70
N TYR A 33 1.94 4.28 -5.07
CA TYR A 33 1.38 5.60 -5.35
C TYR A 33 0.39 5.57 -6.52
N ALA A 34 0.70 4.86 -7.60
CA ALA A 34 -0.22 4.69 -8.73
C ALA A 34 -1.50 3.94 -8.31
N ALA A 35 -1.37 2.86 -7.54
CA ALA A 35 -2.52 2.13 -7.00
C ALA A 35 -3.38 2.99 -6.06
N ALA A 36 -2.78 3.85 -5.25
CA ALA A 36 -3.52 4.78 -4.38
C ALA A 36 -4.31 5.83 -5.19
N LYS A 37 -3.79 6.29 -6.34
CA LYS A 37 -4.54 7.17 -7.25
C LYS A 37 -5.79 6.46 -7.82
N ILE A 38 -5.68 5.18 -8.17
CA ILE A 38 -6.83 4.38 -8.61
C ILE A 38 -7.81 4.18 -7.45
N MET A 39 -7.30 3.87 -6.26
CA MET A 39 -8.09 3.71 -5.03
C MET A 39 -8.97 4.94 -4.77
N ASP A 40 -8.43 6.16 -4.88
CA ASP A 40 -9.22 7.39 -4.69
C ASP A 40 -10.45 7.46 -5.63
N GLN A 41 -10.35 6.89 -6.83
CA GLN A 41 -11.42 6.89 -7.82
C GLN A 41 -12.45 5.78 -7.60
N VAL A 42 -12.10 4.69 -6.92
CA VAL A 42 -12.96 3.48 -6.84
C VAL A 42 -13.42 3.13 -5.43
N LEU A 43 -12.66 3.50 -4.39
CA LEU A 43 -12.97 3.18 -3.01
C LEU A 43 -14.12 4.07 -2.51
N LYS A 44 -15.06 3.48 -1.78
CA LYS A 44 -16.15 4.22 -1.14
C LYS A 44 -15.69 4.84 0.18
N LYS A 45 -16.38 5.89 0.63
CA LYS A 45 -16.25 6.41 2.01
C LYS A 45 -16.48 5.29 3.03
N ASN A 46 -15.68 5.28 4.10
CA ASN A 46 -15.59 4.22 5.10
C ASN A 46 -15.12 2.85 4.55
N GLY A 47 -14.65 2.79 3.30
CA GLY A 47 -13.99 1.62 2.73
C GLY A 47 -12.59 1.41 3.32
N ASN A 48 -12.00 0.25 3.04
CA ASN A 48 -10.66 -0.10 3.53
C ASN A 48 -9.69 -0.31 2.39
N ALA A 49 -8.39 -0.20 2.68
CA ALA A 49 -7.36 -0.58 1.73
C ALA A 49 -6.21 -1.34 2.40
N LEU A 50 -5.54 -2.17 1.61
CA LEU A 50 -4.35 -2.89 2.02
C LEU A 50 -3.28 -2.72 0.94
N PHE A 51 -2.09 -2.28 1.34
CA PHE A 51 -0.94 -2.18 0.44
C PHE A 51 0.19 -3.05 0.96
N LYS A 52 0.74 -3.91 0.10
CA LYS A 52 2.07 -4.48 0.30
C LYS A 52 3.10 -3.38 0.11
N VAL A 53 4.02 -3.22 1.06
CA VAL A 53 5.04 -2.18 1.07
C VAL A 53 6.39 -2.84 1.35
N PHE A 54 7.39 -2.52 0.53
CA PHE A 54 8.77 -2.90 0.82
C PHE A 54 9.34 -1.97 1.90
N ASP A 55 10.01 -2.53 2.88
CA ASP A 55 10.58 -1.83 4.03
C ASP A 55 11.90 -1.17 3.63
N GLY A 56 11.87 0.14 3.45
CA GLY A 56 13.01 0.92 3.02
C GLY A 56 12.76 2.41 3.18
N GLU A 57 13.67 3.22 2.65
CA GLU A 57 13.72 4.68 2.87
C GLU A 57 12.37 5.40 2.60
N TYR A 58 11.68 5.06 1.52
CA TYR A 58 10.40 5.68 1.14
C TYR A 58 9.14 5.06 1.79
N SER A 59 9.26 3.97 2.57
CA SER A 59 8.10 3.26 3.12
C SER A 59 7.29 4.12 4.09
N ASN A 60 7.98 4.88 4.95
CA ASN A 60 7.35 5.79 5.90
C ASN A 60 6.68 6.97 5.20
N GLU A 61 7.26 7.50 4.12
CA GLU A 61 6.65 8.58 3.33
C GLU A 61 5.31 8.13 2.75
N PHE A 62 5.28 6.95 2.12
CA PHE A 62 4.04 6.37 1.61
C PHE A 62 3.02 6.12 2.73
N TYR A 63 3.45 5.64 3.90
CA TYR A 63 2.59 5.49 5.07
C TYR A 63 1.96 6.82 5.50
N GLN A 64 2.73 7.91 5.60
CA GLN A 64 2.19 9.23 5.96
C GLN A 64 1.25 9.75 4.87
N TYR A 65 1.53 9.48 3.60
CA TYR A 65 0.66 9.83 2.49
C TYR A 65 -0.73 9.19 2.63
N VAL A 66 -0.80 7.87 2.86
CA VAL A 66 -2.11 7.19 3.03
C VAL A 66 -2.75 7.52 4.37
N LYS A 67 -1.98 7.79 5.44
CA LYS A 67 -2.51 8.17 6.76
C LYS A 67 -3.39 9.41 6.72
N LYS A 68 -3.14 10.34 5.80
CA LYS A 68 -3.98 11.54 5.59
C LYS A 68 -5.37 11.23 5.01
N LYS A 69 -5.58 10.02 4.46
CA LYS A 69 -6.80 9.63 3.73
C LYS A 69 -7.70 8.67 4.51
N PHE A 70 -7.23 8.10 5.62
CA PHE A 70 -7.94 7.07 6.39
C PHE A 70 -8.02 7.42 7.87
N PHE A 71 -9.10 7.03 8.54
CA PHE A 71 -9.25 7.21 9.99
C PHE A 71 -8.15 6.49 10.79
N LYS A 72 -7.69 5.34 10.29
CA LYS A 72 -6.65 4.56 10.97
C LYS A 72 -5.77 3.85 9.95
N VAL A 73 -4.46 3.97 10.13
CA VAL A 73 -3.47 3.22 9.33
C VAL A 73 -2.51 2.49 10.27
N LYS A 74 -2.15 1.26 9.92
CA LYS A 74 -1.16 0.46 10.65
C LYS A 74 -0.18 -0.18 9.67
N LEU A 75 1.12 -0.11 9.97
CA LEU A 75 2.11 -0.95 9.34
C LEU A 75 2.27 -2.25 10.13
N LYS A 76 2.23 -3.40 9.45
CA LYS A 76 2.39 -4.70 10.08
C LYS A 76 3.24 -5.63 9.23
N LYS A 77 4.25 -6.23 9.86
CA LYS A 77 5.00 -7.35 9.30
C LYS A 77 4.19 -8.65 9.45
N PRO A 78 4.06 -9.50 8.41
CA PRO A 78 3.38 -10.79 8.53
C PRO A 78 4.14 -11.75 9.44
N LYS A 79 3.42 -12.53 10.26
CA LYS A 79 4.03 -13.55 11.14
C LYS A 79 4.79 -14.64 10.36
N VAL A 80 4.38 -14.92 9.12
CA VAL A 80 4.95 -15.96 8.25
C VAL A 80 5.98 -15.39 7.27
N SER A 81 6.27 -14.08 7.35
CA SER A 81 7.33 -13.50 6.51
C SER A 81 8.66 -14.17 6.85
N ARG A 82 9.35 -14.70 5.83
CA ARG A 82 10.71 -15.22 5.98
C ARG A 82 11.56 -14.13 6.63
N LYS A 83 12.49 -14.46 7.54
CA LYS A 83 13.35 -13.48 8.25
C LYS A 83 14.06 -12.49 7.31
N GLN A 84 14.31 -12.89 6.05
CA GLN A 84 14.92 -12.09 4.99
C GLN A 84 13.95 -11.26 4.14
N SER A 85 12.63 -11.41 4.30
CA SER A 85 11.67 -10.61 3.54
C SER A 85 11.56 -9.21 4.13
N SER A 86 11.81 -8.21 3.29
CA SER A 86 11.63 -6.78 3.56
C SER A 86 10.15 -6.35 3.49
N GLU A 87 9.18 -7.26 3.62
CA GLU A 87 7.78 -6.96 3.34
C GLU A 87 7.00 -6.50 4.58
N LEU A 88 6.25 -5.41 4.41
CA LEU A 88 5.28 -4.86 5.36
C LEU A 88 3.91 -4.74 4.68
N TYR A 89 2.86 -4.74 5.49
CA TYR A 89 1.51 -4.42 5.04
C TYR A 89 1.02 -3.13 5.68
N CYS A 90 0.64 -2.17 4.84
CA CYS A 90 -0.01 -0.93 5.25
C CYS A 90 -1.53 -1.15 5.24
N ILE A 91 -2.08 -1.40 6.42
CA ILE A 91 -3.50 -1.66 6.66
C ILE A 91 -4.21 -0.32 6.89
N CYS A 92 -5.06 0.07 5.96
CA CYS A 92 -5.76 1.35 5.95
C CYS A 92 -7.26 1.13 6.20
N LEU A 93 -7.80 1.73 7.25
CA LEU A 93 -9.16 1.49 7.74
C LEU A 93 -9.98 2.77 7.75
N GLY A 94 -11.14 2.72 7.09
CA GLY A 94 -12.10 3.81 7.02
C GLY A 94 -11.62 4.99 6.19
N TYR A 95 -11.77 4.90 4.87
CA TYR A 95 -11.45 5.97 3.93
C TYR A 95 -12.33 7.20 4.18
N MET A 96 -11.70 8.36 4.31
CA MET A 96 -12.37 9.60 4.74
C MET A 96 -12.94 10.42 3.58
N SER A 97 -12.31 10.33 2.40
CA SER A 97 -12.67 11.07 1.19
C SER A 97 -13.69 10.35 0.31
#